data_AF-A0A819KLH3-F1
#
_entry.id   AF-A0A819KLH3-F1
#
_cell.length_a   1.000
_cell.length_b   1.000
_cell.length_c   1.000
_cell.angle_alpha   90.00
_cell.angle_beta   90.00
_cell.angle_gamma   90.00
#
_symmetry.space_group_name_H-M   'P 1'
#
loop_
_entity.id
_entity.type
_entity.pdbx_description
1 polymer ?
#
loop_
_entity_poly.entity_id
_entity_poly.type
_entity_poly.pdbx_seq_one_letter_code
_entity_poly.pdbx_strand_id
1 'polypeptide(L)'
;MINKSSNLTSFVRNEIERKQMALNATTGPTDEEKIKINHLVNDFYIRWTSTYIMLIRLLLVQSIINNITYSPHADIDLTTKQVKKLPSLRNGHLEWKLLQSL
;
A
#
# COMPACT_ATOMS: atom_id res chain seq x y z
N MET A 1 -8.11 15.40 14.97
CA MET A 1 -7.40 14.48 14.05
C MET A 1 -8.37 14.11 12.94
N ILE A 2 -8.19 14.66 11.74
CA ILE A 2 -9.10 14.38 10.62
C ILE A 2 -8.70 13.04 10.00
N ASN A 3 -9.69 12.19 9.82
CA ASN A 3 -9.63 10.78 9.48
C ASN A 3 -9.20 10.57 8.01
N LYS A 4 -7.97 10.97 7.64
CA LYS A 4 -7.45 10.97 6.24
C LYS A 4 -7.54 9.61 5.54
N SER A 5 -7.35 8.53 6.29
CA SER A 5 -7.57 7.15 5.85
C SER A 5 -8.96 6.96 5.23
N SER A 6 -10.01 7.47 5.90
CA SER A 6 -11.38 7.30 5.44
C SER A 6 -11.66 8.05 4.13
N ASN A 7 -11.03 9.21 3.95
CA ASN A 7 -11.18 10.04 2.74
C ASN A 7 -10.54 9.41 1.50
N LEU A 8 -9.38 8.76 1.66
CA LEU A 8 -8.71 8.08 0.54
C LEU A 8 -9.48 6.82 0.12
N THR A 9 -9.96 6.05 1.10
CA THR A 9 -10.80 4.87 0.86
C THR A 9 -12.11 5.26 0.16
N SER A 10 -12.75 6.37 0.57
CA SER A 10 -13.95 6.88 -0.09
C SER A 10 -13.67 7.42 -1.50
N PHE A 11 -12.55 8.10 -1.71
CA PHE A 11 -12.17 8.60 -3.03
C PHE A 11 -11.99 7.47 -4.03
N VAL A 12 -11.21 6.45 -3.67
CA VAL A 12 -10.97 5.28 -4.52
C VAL A 12 -12.28 4.54 -4.81
N ARG A 13 -13.14 4.35 -3.81
CA ARG A 13 -14.47 3.76 -3.99
C ARG A 13 -15.31 4.54 -5.01
N ASN A 14 -15.43 5.85 -4.82
CA ASN A 14 -16.24 6.73 -5.67
C ASN A 14 -15.74 6.74 -7.12
N GLU A 15 -14.42 6.71 -7.33
CA GLU A 15 -13.85 6.75 -8.68
C GLU A 15 -14.05 5.43 -9.43
N ILE A 16 -14.04 4.31 -8.71
CA ILE A 16 -14.35 3.01 -9.27
C ILE A 16 -15.84 2.91 -9.62
N GLU A 17 -16.73 3.33 -8.72
CA GLU A 17 -18.18 3.37 -8.99
C GLU A 17 -18.50 4.23 -10.22
N ARG A 18 -17.85 5.39 -10.37
CA ARG A 18 -18.04 6.27 -11.54
C ARG A 18 -17.61 5.59 -12.84
N LYS A 19 -16.49 4.86 -12.83
CA LYS A 19 -16.03 4.10 -14.01
C LYS A 19 -16.93 2.90 -14.32
N GLN A 20 -17.49 2.24 -13.30
CA GLN A 20 -18.48 1.17 -13.45
C GLN A 20 -19.75 1.68 -14.14
N MET A 21 -20.27 2.84 -13.69
CA MET A 21 -21.45 3.47 -14.29
C MET A 21 -21.21 3.85 -15.76
N ALA A 22 -20.01 4.37 -16.08
CA ALA A 22 -19.65 4.72 -17.45
C ALA A 22 -19.60 3.47 -18.37
N LEU A 23 -19.04 2.35 -17.89
CA LEU A 23 -19.01 1.07 -18.61
C LEU A 23 -20.41 0.50 -18.87
N ASN A 24 -21.30 0.56 -17.86
CA ASN A 24 -22.68 0.11 -17.99
C ASN A 24 -23.49 0.95 -19.00
N ALA A 25 -23.10 2.20 -19.25
CA ALA A 25 -23.77 3.11 -20.18
C ALA A 25 -23.38 2.89 -21.65
N THR A 26 -22.19 2.37 -21.94
CA THR A 26 -21.65 2.25 -23.31
C THR A 26 -21.92 0.92 -24.01
N THR A 27 -22.11 -0.16 -23.25
CA THR A 27 -22.43 -1.50 -23.75
C THR A 27 -23.21 -2.15 -22.64
N GLY A 28 -24.45 -2.58 -22.89
CA GLY A 28 -25.20 -3.35 -21.89
C GLY A 28 -24.38 -4.60 -21.56
N PRO A 29 -23.67 -4.65 -20.42
CA PRO A 29 -22.70 -5.70 -20.22
C PRO A 29 -23.49 -6.98 -19.96
N THR A 30 -23.07 -8.06 -20.61
CA THR A 30 -23.59 -9.38 -20.27
C THR A 30 -23.33 -9.65 -18.79
N ASP A 31 -24.14 -10.49 -18.15
CA ASP A 31 -24.03 -10.69 -16.70
C ASP A 31 -22.66 -11.25 -16.28
N GLU A 32 -21.98 -12.00 -17.18
CA GLU A 32 -20.59 -12.43 -17.00
C GLU A 32 -19.59 -11.27 -17.00
N GLU A 33 -19.76 -10.27 -17.87
CA GLU A 33 -18.90 -9.09 -17.92
C GLU A 33 -19.08 -8.23 -16.65
N LYS A 34 -20.31 -8.10 -16.14
CA LYS A 34 -20.57 -7.41 -14.85
C LYS A 34 -19.87 -8.12 -13.69
N ILE A 35 -19.95 -9.46 -13.63
CA ILE A 35 -19.29 -10.27 -12.60
C ILE A 35 -17.78 -10.09 -12.67
N LYS A 36 -17.17 -10.19 -13.86
CA LYS A 36 -15.72 -10.00 -14.04
C LYS A 36 -15.25 -8.61 -13.61
N ILE A 37 -15.98 -7.56 -14.00
CA ILE A 37 -15.61 -6.19 -13.61
C ILE A 37 -15.76 -6.02 -12.09
N ASN A 38 -16.85 -6.50 -11.48
CA ASN A 38 -17.04 -6.43 -10.02
C ASN A 38 -15.92 -7.17 -9.26
N HIS A 39 -15.46 -8.33 -9.76
CA HIS A 39 -14.31 -9.02 -9.19
C HIS A 39 -13.02 -8.22 -9.30
N LEU A 40 -12.74 -7.61 -10.46
CA LEU A 40 -11.55 -6.76 -10.65
C LEU A 40 -11.58 -5.51 -9.76
N VAL A 41 -12.74 -4.88 -9.63
CA VAL A 41 -12.96 -3.73 -8.73
C VAL A 41 -12.69 -4.11 -7.29
N ASN A 42 -13.25 -5.24 -6.84
CA ASN A 42 -13.04 -5.73 -5.49
C ASN A 42 -11.57 -6.12 -5.24
N ASP A 43 -10.92 -6.79 -6.19
CA ASP A 43 -9.50 -7.14 -6.09
C ASP A 43 -8.61 -5.89 -6.03
N PHE A 44 -8.90 -4.88 -6.85
CA PHE A 44 -8.21 -3.59 -6.80
C PHE A 44 -8.39 -2.92 -5.42
N TYR A 45 -9.62 -2.87 -4.91
CA TYR A 45 -9.90 -2.30 -3.59
C TYR A 45 -9.14 -3.04 -2.47
N ILE A 46 -9.14 -4.37 -2.51
CA ILE A 46 -8.44 -5.21 -1.53
C ILE A 46 -6.93 -4.95 -1.59
N ARG A 47 -6.33 -4.96 -2.78
CA ARG A 47 -4.89 -4.72 -2.96
C ARG A 47 -4.46 -3.31 -2.57
N TRP A 48 -5.29 -2.32 -2.89
CA TRP A 48 -5.02 -0.94 -2.48
C TRP A 48 -5.08 -0.80 -0.96
N THR A 49 -6.11 -1.37 -0.34
CA THR A 49 -6.29 -1.34 1.12
C THR A 49 -5.18 -2.09 1.84
N SER A 50 -4.78 -3.26 1.34
CA SER A 50 -3.67 -4.03 1.93
C SER A 50 -2.34 -3.28 1.81
N THR A 51 -2.10 -2.63 0.67
CA THR A 51 -0.91 -1.78 0.46
C THR A 51 -0.94 -0.60 1.43
N TYR A 52 -2.06 0.11 1.55
CA TYR A 52 -2.21 1.22 2.49
C TYR A 52 -1.95 0.79 3.93
N ILE A 53 -2.57 -0.31 4.38
CA ILE A 53 -2.36 -0.86 5.73
C ILE A 53 -0.89 -1.24 5.95
N MET A 54 -0.24 -1.85 4.95
CA MET A 54 1.18 -2.19 5.01
C MET A 54 2.04 -0.93 5.20
N LEU A 55 1.80 0.13 4.42
CA LEU A 55 2.54 1.39 4.52
C LEU A 55 2.37 2.08 5.88
N ILE A 56 1.15 2.08 6.43
CA ILE A 56 0.89 2.60 7.79
C ILE A 56 1.62 1.77 8.85
N ARG A 57 1.62 0.43 8.74
CA ARG A 57 2.38 -0.43 9.65
C ARG A 57 3.88 -0.19 9.54
N LEU A 58 4.41 0.03 8.34
CA LEU A 58 5.82 0.38 8.12
C LEU A 58 6.21 1.68 8.84
N LEU A 59 5.33 2.69 8.89
CA LEU A 59 5.56 3.90 9.69
C LEU A 59 5.63 3.62 11.19
N LEU A 60 4.72 2.78 11.70
CA LEU A 60 4.70 2.43 13.13
C LEU A 60 5.98 1.72 13.59
N VAL A 61 6.64 0.99 12.69
CA VAL A 61 7.89 0.27 12.98
C VAL A 61 9.13 0.95 12.37
N GLN A 62 9.02 2.22 11.98
CA GLN A 62 10.11 2.98 11.34
C GLN A 62 11.41 2.93 12.15
N SER A 63 11.35 3.10 13.47
CA SER A 63 12.51 3.05 14.35
C SER A 63 13.20 1.68 14.31
N ILE A 64 12.43 0.60 14.32
CA ILE A 64 12.92 -0.78 14.25
C ILE A 64 13.62 -1.02 12.90
N ILE A 65 12.99 -0.60 11.79
CA ILE A 65 13.58 -0.72 10.44
C ILE A 65 14.88 0.06 10.35
N ASN A 66 14.92 1.28 10.87
CA ASN A 66 16.15 2.08 10.88
C ASN A 66 17.24 1.42 11.75
N ASN A 67 16.89 0.89 12.93
CA ASN A 67 17.87 0.18 13.77
C ASN A 67 18.47 -1.01 13.02
N ILE A 68 17.64 -1.85 12.39
CA ILE A 68 18.12 -3.02 11.63
C ILE A 68 18.97 -2.59 10.42
N THR A 69 18.53 -1.59 9.65
CA THR A 69 19.19 -1.25 8.37
C THR A 69 20.40 -0.33 8.50
N TYR A 70 20.49 0.47 9.58
CA TYR A 70 21.60 1.41 9.81
C TYR A 70 22.70 0.83 10.71
N SER A 71 22.30 0.11 11.76
CA SER A 71 23.22 -0.41 12.76
C SER A 71 22.67 -1.73 13.31
N PRO A 72 22.72 -2.81 12.52
CA PRO A 72 22.19 -4.10 12.94
C PRO A 72 22.90 -4.54 14.23
N HIS A 73 22.11 -4.93 15.23
CA HIS A 73 22.63 -5.44 16.51
C HIS A 73 23.46 -6.70 16.28
N ALA A 74 24.50 -6.90 17.08
CA ALA A 74 25.38 -8.07 16.95
C ALA A 74 24.66 -9.42 17.15
N ASP A 75 23.54 -9.39 17.87
CA ASP A 75 22.74 -10.59 18.20
C ASP A 75 21.75 -10.98 17.09
N ILE A 76 21.70 -10.23 16.01
CA ILE A 76 20.89 -10.57 14.84
C ILE A 76 21.67 -11.62 14.05
N ASP A 77 21.19 -12.87 14.05
CA ASP A 77 21.79 -14.03 13.36
C ASP A 77 21.71 -13.88 11.82
N LEU A 78 22.52 -12.97 11.29
CA LEU A 78 22.64 -12.68 9.87
C LEU A 78 24.04 -12.98 9.38
N THR A 79 24.10 -13.59 8.20
CA THR A 79 25.37 -13.81 7.50
C THR A 79 26.02 -12.47 7.12
N THR A 80 27.33 -12.48 6.95
CA THR A 80 28.08 -11.30 6.49
C THR A 80 27.52 -10.71 5.18
N LYS A 81 26.99 -11.55 4.28
CA LYS A 81 26.37 -11.09 3.02
C LYS A 81 25.07 -10.32 3.28
N GLN A 82 24.23 -10.79 4.20
CA GLN A 82 22.98 -10.12 4.57
C GLN A 82 23.26 -8.80 5.28
N VAL A 83 24.20 -8.77 6.23
CA VAL A 83 24.62 -7.54 6.92
C VAL A 83 25.09 -6.47 5.92
N LYS A 84 25.89 -6.87 4.91
CA LYS A 84 26.33 -5.98 3.84
C LYS A 84 25.18 -5.46 2.95
N LYS A 85 24.07 -6.18 2.86
CA LYS A 85 22.90 -5.81 2.04
C LYS A 85 21.97 -4.84 2.76
N LEU A 86 21.90 -4.90 4.09
CA LEU A 86 20.98 -4.11 4.92
C LEU A 86 21.03 -2.59 4.64
N PRO A 87 22.21 -1.95 4.49
CA PRO A 87 22.26 -0.52 4.17
C PRO A 87 21.61 -0.17 2.82
N SER A 88 21.53 -1.10 1.87
CA SER A 88 20.85 -0.87 0.58
C SER A 88 19.32 -0.95 0.65
N LEU A 89 18.78 -1.49 1.75
CA LEU A 89 17.34 -1.57 2.02
C LEU A 89 16.84 -0.42 2.90
N ARG A 90 17.76 0.44 3.31
CA ARG A 90 17.48 1.62 4.13
C ARG A 90 16.59 2.60 3.35
N ASN A 91 15.50 3.01 3.99
CA ASN A 91 14.78 4.22 3.59
C ASN A 91 15.53 5.47 4.08
N GLY A 92 15.70 6.45 3.20
CA GLY A 92 16.24 7.76 3.51
C GLY A 92 15.21 8.70 4.12
N HIS A 93 15.63 9.95 4.37
CA HIS A 93 14.76 10.96 4.96
C HIS A 93 13.56 11.31 4.06
N LEU A 94 13.77 11.35 2.73
CA LEU A 94 12.71 11.71 1.78
C LEU A 94 11.64 10.62 1.69
N GLU A 95 12.03 9.35 1.66
CA GLU A 95 11.11 8.22 1.63
C GLU A 95 10.25 8.17 2.90
N TRP A 96 10.88 8.38 4.07
CA TRP A 96 10.13 8.46 5.32
C TRP A 96 9.18 9.66 5.37
N LYS A 97 9.62 10.82 4.88
CA LYS A 97 8.77 12.03 4.82
C LYS A 97 7.58 11.84 3.88
N LEU A 98 7.77 11.16 2.75
CA LEU A 98 6.69 10.79 1.84
C LEU A 98 5.68 9.87 2.54
N LEU A 99 6.16 8.83 3.23
CA LEU A 99 5.27 7.91 3.96
C LEU A 99 4.48 8.64 5.05
N GLN A 100 5.11 9.55 5.80
CA GLN A 100 4.44 10.34 6.84
C GLN A 100 3.37 11.31 6.31
N SER A 101 3.34 11.55 4.99
CA SER A 101 2.34 12.42 4.37
C SER A 101 1.03 11.71 4.00
N LEU A 102 1.00 10.36 4.08
CA LEU A 102 -0.19 9.52 3.93
C LEU A 102 -1.22 9.80 5.05
#